data_AF-A0AAD7EV07-F1
#
_entry.id   AF-A0AAD7EV07-F1
#
_cell.length_a   1.000
_cell.length_b   1.000
_cell.length_c   1.000
_cell.angle_alpha   90.00
_cell.angle_beta   90.00
_cell.angle_gamma   90.00
#
_symmetry.space_group_name_H-M   'P 1'
#
loop_
_entity.id
_entity.type
_entity.pdbx_description
1 polymer ?
#
loop_
_entity_poly.entity_id
_entity_poly.type
_entity_poly.pdbx_seq_one_letter_code
_entity_poly.pdbx_strand_id
1 'polypeptide(L)'
;MAAVTLRIASFFWLLLAVFSTLTAASPTPSTLLPRTSFTVNNETGTIQVFDPSGASIVQGAATDGSGSNFDLPALIWIGFSLIIGLPMACAGIRGWRLTTGVGIGVAAAVCSWAAVINTVSSSGVGDIFLTAIIIVFFFFGFALGVFEVGRLGGITMIGLTGGIAFGIRIVLLRAGLLISSTQLYAINWVIVAICGGAGGLALIWFQRYALLFGCASIGTFLTALGLDLIMAKQDGMSAGLRVLFDRNGSHIAFLLTHGYTAPIRTRVLLIASLALVPILAYAQHRFFPHPFTRRPVESDAELAIDYPPEVVETKRSTFLMDLWDGARHKPDSVNRFSV
;
A
#
# COMPACT_ATOMS: atom_id res chain seq x y z
N MET A 1 20.32 -5.51 -22.99
CA MET A 1 19.26 -5.21 -22.00
C MET A 1 18.68 -6.47 -21.34
N ALA A 2 18.31 -7.52 -22.09
CA ALA A 2 17.76 -8.77 -21.52
C ALA A 2 18.65 -9.44 -20.45
N ALA A 3 19.98 -9.40 -20.60
CA ALA A 3 20.92 -9.95 -19.63
C ALA A 3 20.96 -9.17 -18.30
N VAL A 4 20.62 -7.87 -18.30
CA VAL A 4 20.61 -7.03 -17.10
C VAL A 4 19.30 -7.22 -16.33
N THR A 5 18.17 -7.30 -17.03
CA THR A 5 16.88 -7.65 -16.43
C THR A 5 16.87 -9.06 -15.85
N LEU A 6 17.51 -10.04 -16.50
CA LEU A 6 17.66 -11.39 -15.96
C LEU A 6 18.48 -11.38 -14.67
N ARG A 7 19.60 -10.64 -14.62
CA ARG A 7 20.44 -10.53 -13.42
C ARG A 7 19.74 -9.83 -12.25
N ILE A 8 18.93 -8.80 -12.51
CA ILE A 8 18.14 -8.11 -11.48
C ILE A 8 17.03 -9.03 -10.95
N ALA A 9 16.34 -9.77 -11.83
CA ALA A 9 15.34 -10.76 -11.42
C ALA A 9 15.97 -11.90 -10.60
N SER A 10 17.14 -12.41 -11.02
CA SER A 10 17.88 -13.43 -10.27
C SER A 10 18.36 -12.90 -8.93
N PHE A 11 18.80 -11.65 -8.85
CA PHE A 11 19.20 -11.03 -7.58
C PHE A 11 18.00 -10.83 -6.64
N PHE A 12 16.85 -10.43 -7.17
CA PHE A 12 15.60 -10.30 -6.41
C PHE A 12 15.09 -11.66 -5.91
N TRP A 13 15.16 -12.71 -6.74
CA TRP A 13 14.87 -14.09 -6.34
C TRP A 13 15.85 -14.62 -5.31
N LEU A 14 17.14 -14.30 -5.44
CA LEU A 14 18.16 -14.65 -4.45
C LEU A 14 17.91 -13.92 -3.14
N LEU A 15 17.52 -12.65 -3.18
CA LEU A 15 17.19 -11.87 -1.98
C LEU A 15 15.96 -12.45 -1.29
N LEU A 16 14.88 -12.75 -2.04
CA LEU A 16 13.69 -13.42 -1.53
C LEU A 16 14.00 -14.80 -0.95
N ALA A 17 14.87 -15.58 -1.61
CA ALA A 17 15.34 -16.87 -1.12
C ALA A 17 16.14 -16.72 0.17
N VAL A 18 17.07 -15.77 0.23
CA VAL A 18 17.86 -15.47 1.44
C VAL A 18 16.97 -15.01 2.58
N PHE A 19 15.98 -14.13 2.33
CA PHE A 19 14.99 -13.74 3.33
C PHE A 19 14.14 -14.92 3.80
N SER A 20 13.73 -15.82 2.90
CA SER A 20 13.01 -17.05 3.26
C SER A 20 13.85 -18.03 4.07
N THR A 21 15.18 -18.07 3.87
CA THR A 21 16.09 -18.94 4.62
C THR A 21 16.55 -18.34 5.94
N LEU A 22 16.67 -17.00 6.05
CA LEU A 22 17.02 -16.32 7.31
C LEU A 22 15.85 -16.26 8.30
N THR A 23 14.62 -16.46 7.81
CA THR A 23 13.40 -16.62 8.62
C THR A 23 13.01 -18.08 8.84
N ALA A 24 13.75 -19.03 8.25
CA ALA A 24 13.61 -20.45 8.53
C ALA A 24 14.27 -20.80 9.86
N ALA A 25 13.73 -20.27 10.97
CA ALA A 25 13.64 -21.07 12.17
C ALA A 25 12.95 -22.39 11.79
N SER A 26 13.44 -23.52 12.28
CA SER A 26 12.94 -24.87 11.98
C SER A 26 11.42 -24.89 11.78
N PRO A 27 10.89 -25.58 10.74
CA PRO A 27 9.47 -25.65 10.49
C PRO A 27 8.81 -26.46 11.61
N THR A 28 8.50 -25.82 12.74
CA THR A 28 7.28 -26.17 13.45
C THR A 28 6.15 -25.97 12.45
N PRO A 29 5.21 -26.91 12.32
CA PRO A 29 4.11 -26.79 11.38
C PRO A 29 3.28 -25.57 11.77
N SER A 30 3.62 -24.42 11.20
CA SER A 30 2.81 -23.21 11.26
C SER A 30 1.68 -23.41 10.26
N THR A 31 0.73 -24.27 10.63
CA THR A 31 -0.65 -24.06 10.22
C THR A 31 -0.92 -22.58 10.46
N LEU A 32 -1.35 -21.86 9.42
CA LEU A 32 -1.91 -20.52 9.55
C LEU A 32 -3.18 -20.66 10.39
N LEU A 33 -3.00 -20.77 11.71
CA LEU A 33 -4.08 -20.97 12.64
C LEU A 33 -4.90 -19.68 12.65
N PRO A 34 -6.20 -19.73 12.32
CA PRO A 34 -7.13 -18.66 12.70
C PRO A 34 -6.88 -18.36 14.17
N ARG A 35 -6.80 -17.07 14.56
CA ARG A 35 -6.54 -16.59 15.93
C ARG A 35 -7.03 -17.64 16.92
N THR A 36 -6.11 -18.45 17.45
CA THR A 36 -6.46 -19.57 18.33
C THR A 36 -7.28 -18.98 19.46
N SER A 37 -8.37 -19.64 19.86
CA SER A 37 -9.17 -19.21 21.00
C SER A 37 -8.24 -18.94 22.20
N PHE A 38 -8.03 -17.68 22.54
CA PHE A 38 -7.19 -17.29 23.66
C PHE A 38 -8.09 -16.97 24.83
N THR A 39 -7.64 -17.33 26.03
CA THR A 39 -8.34 -17.00 27.27
C THR A 39 -7.63 -15.83 27.91
N VAL A 40 -8.38 -14.79 28.27
CA VAL A 40 -7.84 -13.60 28.93
C VAL A 40 -8.24 -13.67 30.40
N ASN A 41 -7.26 -13.65 31.29
CA ASN A 41 -7.49 -13.53 32.72
C ASN A 41 -7.04 -12.14 33.20
N ASN A 42 -7.84 -11.49 34.04
CA ASN A 42 -7.54 -10.21 34.68
C ASN A 42 -7.87 -10.23 36.19
N GLU A 43 -7.69 -11.37 36.85
CA GLU A 43 -7.93 -11.51 38.29
C GLU A 43 -6.95 -10.72 39.16
N THR A 44 -5.73 -10.47 38.67
CA THR A 44 -4.65 -9.80 39.42
C THR A 44 -4.48 -8.32 39.08
N GLY A 45 -5.37 -7.76 38.25
CA GLY A 45 -5.21 -6.41 37.67
C GLY A 45 -4.16 -6.32 36.56
N THR A 46 -3.46 -7.42 36.28
CA THR A 46 -2.58 -7.57 35.11
C THR A 46 -3.23 -8.53 34.13
N ILE A 47 -3.33 -8.13 32.87
CA ILE A 47 -3.93 -8.96 31.82
C ILE A 47 -2.95 -10.07 31.43
N GLN A 48 -3.36 -11.30 31.70
CA GLN A 48 -2.66 -12.52 31.30
C GLN A 48 -3.41 -13.15 30.12
N VAL A 49 -2.66 -13.53 29.09
CA VAL A 49 -3.22 -14.16 27.89
C VAL A 49 -2.72 -15.60 27.86
N PHE A 50 -3.64 -16.53 27.69
CA PHE A 50 -3.37 -17.96 27.60
C PHE A 50 -3.76 -18.49 26.23
N ASP A 51 -2.98 -19.45 25.73
CA ASP A 51 -3.31 -20.20 24.53
C ASP A 51 -4.43 -21.23 24.80
N PRO A 52 -4.96 -21.93 23.78
CA PRO A 52 -6.00 -22.95 23.97
C PRO A 52 -5.58 -24.13 24.86
N SER A 53 -4.27 -24.36 25.02
CA SER A 53 -3.72 -25.41 25.88
C SER A 53 -3.57 -24.98 27.34
N GLY A 54 -3.83 -23.71 27.64
CA GLY A 54 -3.67 -23.11 28.96
C GLY A 54 -2.26 -22.60 29.24
N ALA A 55 -1.35 -22.61 28.26
CA ALA A 55 -0.01 -22.06 28.42
C ALA A 55 -0.05 -20.53 28.30
N SER A 56 0.75 -19.84 29.14
CA SER A 56 0.82 -18.38 29.14
C SER A 56 1.57 -17.87 27.90
N ILE A 57 0.97 -16.90 27.19
CA ILE A 57 1.59 -16.20 26.07
C ILE A 57 2.21 -14.91 26.60
N VAL A 58 3.55 -14.84 26.55
CA VAL A 58 4.30 -13.65 26.97
C VAL A 58 3.89 -12.45 26.09
N GLN A 59 3.43 -11.39 26.74
CA GLN A 59 3.00 -10.15 26.09
C GLN A 59 4.15 -9.15 26.01
N GLY A 60 4.23 -8.41 24.91
CA GLY A 60 5.23 -7.38 24.66
C GLY A 60 4.64 -5.98 24.48
N ALA A 61 5.53 -4.99 24.39
CA ALA A 61 5.14 -3.64 23.99
C ALA A 61 4.78 -3.64 22.50
N ALA A 62 3.49 -3.48 22.20
CA ALA A 62 2.96 -3.53 20.84
C ALA A 62 3.26 -2.22 20.08
N THR A 63 4.51 -2.04 19.65
CA THR A 63 4.92 -0.87 18.86
C THR A 63 4.63 -1.05 17.37
N ASP A 64 4.29 0.04 16.68
CA ASP A 64 4.21 0.14 15.22
C ASP A 64 5.36 0.95 14.62
N GLY A 65 6.35 1.37 15.42
CA GLY A 65 7.46 2.21 14.97
C GLY A 65 7.10 3.67 14.72
N SER A 66 5.94 4.15 15.19
CA SER A 66 5.51 5.55 15.08
C SER A 66 5.99 6.45 16.23
N GLY A 67 6.68 5.90 17.23
CA GLY A 67 7.16 6.67 18.36
C GLY A 67 6.07 7.02 19.36
N SER A 68 6.36 8.03 20.15
CA SER A 68 5.48 8.58 21.17
C SER A 68 5.54 10.11 21.16
N ASN A 69 4.37 10.75 21.09
CA ASN A 69 4.28 12.21 20.97
C ASN A 69 5.08 12.73 19.76
N PHE A 70 6.07 13.58 20.01
CA PHE A 70 6.95 14.19 19.01
C PHE A 70 8.41 13.76 19.21
N ASP A 71 8.62 12.50 19.61
CA ASP A 71 9.96 11.92 19.59
C ASP A 71 10.48 11.72 18.16
N LEU A 72 11.73 11.29 18.04
CA LEU A 72 12.42 11.20 16.76
C LEU A 72 11.69 10.32 15.72
N PRO A 73 11.23 9.08 16.06
CA PRO A 73 10.44 8.27 15.14
C PRO A 73 9.16 8.97 14.65
N ALA A 74 8.43 9.64 15.55
CA ALA A 74 7.20 10.36 15.19
C ALA A 74 7.48 11.51 14.22
N LEU A 75 8.53 12.30 14.47
CA LEU A 75 8.93 13.40 13.59
C LEU A 75 9.37 12.91 12.20
N ILE A 76 10.05 11.77 12.13
CA ILE A 76 10.42 11.14 10.84
C ILE A 76 9.15 10.76 10.07
N TRP A 77 8.18 10.13 10.72
CA TRP A 77 6.91 9.75 10.07
C TRP A 77 6.09 10.95 9.62
N ILE A 78 6.00 12.01 10.42
CA ILE A 78 5.34 13.27 10.04
C ILE A 78 6.02 13.84 8.79
N GLY A 79 7.35 13.98 8.82
CA GLY A 79 8.13 14.51 7.71
C GLY A 79 7.97 13.67 6.44
N PHE A 80 8.16 12.35 6.54
CA PHE A 80 7.99 11.40 5.44
C PHE A 80 6.59 11.49 4.83
N SER A 81 5.55 11.47 5.66
CA SER A 81 4.16 11.46 5.21
C SER A 81 3.79 12.76 4.49
N LEU A 82 4.27 13.92 4.96
CA LEU A 82 4.01 15.21 4.31
C LEU A 82 4.84 15.42 3.04
N ILE A 83 6.14 15.05 3.07
CA ILE A 83 7.06 15.19 1.93
C ILE A 83 6.61 14.34 0.74
N ILE A 84 6.08 13.15 0.98
CA ILE A 84 5.55 12.28 -0.08
C ILE A 84 4.08 12.60 -0.37
N GLY A 85 3.27 12.82 0.67
CA GLY A 85 1.83 12.99 0.57
C GLY A 85 1.41 14.23 -0.22
N LEU A 86 1.97 15.40 0.11
CA LEU A 86 1.56 16.66 -0.51
C LEU A 86 1.87 16.70 -2.02
N PRO A 87 3.08 16.36 -2.50
CA PRO A 87 3.36 16.33 -3.94
C PRO A 87 2.50 15.30 -4.68
N MET A 88 2.26 14.13 -4.09
CA MET A 88 1.40 13.11 -4.69
C MET A 88 -0.06 13.57 -4.81
N ALA A 89 -0.58 14.25 -3.78
CA ALA A 89 -1.95 14.76 -3.73
C ALA A 89 -2.18 15.88 -4.75
N CYS A 90 -1.20 16.78 -4.90
CA CYS A 90 -1.35 17.98 -5.74
C CYS A 90 -0.89 17.78 -7.18
N ALA A 91 0.16 16.99 -7.41
CA ALA A 91 0.84 16.89 -8.70
C ALA A 91 1.40 15.49 -8.98
N GLY A 92 0.87 14.44 -8.34
CA GLY A 92 1.36 13.07 -8.50
C GLY A 92 1.44 12.63 -9.95
N ILE A 93 0.44 12.95 -10.79
CA ILE A 93 0.46 12.57 -12.21
C ILE A 93 1.63 13.19 -13.01
N ARG A 94 2.18 14.34 -12.58
CA ARG A 94 3.28 15.04 -13.26
C ARG A 94 4.65 14.42 -12.98
N GLY A 95 4.80 13.74 -11.83
CA GLY A 95 6.09 13.21 -11.38
C GLY A 95 6.65 12.07 -12.23
N TRP A 96 5.81 11.43 -13.06
CA TRP A 96 6.17 10.32 -13.95
C TRP A 96 6.95 9.22 -13.23
N ARG A 97 8.27 9.14 -13.43
CA ARG A 97 9.17 8.15 -12.80
C ARG A 97 9.24 8.29 -11.28
N LEU A 98 9.17 9.51 -10.78
CA LEU A 98 9.13 9.74 -9.33
C LEU A 98 7.84 9.16 -8.74
N THR A 99 6.72 9.31 -9.46
CA THR A 99 5.41 8.79 -9.06
C THR A 99 5.36 7.27 -9.07
N THR A 100 5.91 6.63 -10.11
CA THR A 100 6.03 5.16 -10.15
C THR A 100 6.97 4.66 -9.05
N GLY A 101 8.05 5.39 -8.76
CA GLY A 101 8.88 5.21 -7.58
C GLY A 101 8.07 5.23 -6.30
N VAL A 102 7.29 6.28 -6.04
CA VAL A 102 6.43 6.37 -4.86
C VAL A 102 5.44 5.20 -4.79
N GLY A 103 4.84 4.81 -5.91
CA GLY A 103 3.94 3.65 -5.96
C GLY A 103 4.56 2.37 -5.41
N ILE A 104 5.73 1.98 -5.95
CA ILE A 104 6.45 0.78 -5.47
C ILE A 104 6.98 0.99 -4.05
N GLY A 105 7.54 2.17 -3.75
CA GLY A 105 8.08 2.50 -2.44
C GLY A 105 7.04 2.41 -1.33
N VAL A 106 5.84 2.97 -1.53
CA VAL A 106 4.73 2.87 -0.55
C VAL A 106 4.29 1.42 -0.38
N ALA A 107 4.16 0.65 -1.48
CA ALA A 107 3.82 -0.76 -1.40
C ALA A 107 4.85 -1.55 -0.57
N ALA A 108 6.15 -1.36 -0.86
CA ALA A 108 7.24 -2.00 -0.13
C ALA A 108 7.25 -1.60 1.35
N ALA A 109 7.06 -0.31 1.65
CA ALA A 109 6.98 0.20 3.01
C ALA A 109 5.84 -0.46 3.80
N VAL A 110 4.62 -0.46 3.26
CA VAL A 110 3.45 -1.07 3.93
C VAL A 110 3.62 -2.58 4.13
N CYS A 111 4.10 -3.29 3.10
CA CYS A 111 4.34 -4.74 3.21
C CYS A 111 5.42 -5.07 4.25
N SER A 112 6.54 -4.32 4.26
CA SER A 112 7.61 -4.52 5.24
C SER A 112 7.14 -4.19 6.66
N TRP A 113 6.41 -3.09 6.85
CA TRP A 113 5.87 -2.70 8.14
C TRP A 113 4.90 -3.76 8.67
N ALA A 114 3.94 -4.18 7.84
CA ALA A 114 2.97 -5.21 8.19
C ALA A 114 3.66 -6.54 8.55
N ALA A 115 4.71 -6.93 7.81
CA ALA A 115 5.48 -8.12 8.13
C ALA A 115 6.21 -7.99 9.47
N VAL A 116 6.88 -6.87 9.72
CA VAL A 116 7.65 -6.64 10.94
C VAL A 116 6.75 -6.62 12.17
N ILE A 117 5.68 -5.83 12.20
CA ILE A 117 4.81 -5.77 13.40
C ILE A 117 4.18 -7.13 13.75
N ASN A 118 3.94 -7.98 12.75
CA ASN A 118 3.40 -9.32 12.93
C ASN A 118 4.46 -10.38 13.28
N THR A 119 5.75 -10.04 13.26
CA THR A 119 6.86 -10.96 13.56
C THR A 119 7.74 -10.50 14.72
N VAL A 120 7.55 -9.30 15.26
CA VAL A 120 8.23 -8.83 16.47
C VAL A 120 7.85 -9.71 17.65
N SER A 121 8.85 -10.16 18.41
CA SER A 121 8.64 -10.99 19.61
C SER A 121 8.20 -10.15 20.81
N SER A 122 7.86 -10.80 21.93
CA SER A 122 7.51 -10.12 23.18
C SER A 122 8.61 -9.22 23.75
N SER A 123 9.87 -9.42 23.37
CA SER A 123 10.97 -8.52 23.75
C SER A 123 10.84 -7.13 23.11
N GLY A 124 10.01 -7.00 22.07
CA GLY A 124 9.87 -5.79 21.29
C GLY A 124 11.10 -5.49 20.42
N VAL A 125 10.97 -4.44 19.61
CA VAL A 125 12.05 -3.81 18.87
C VAL A 125 11.87 -2.30 19.03
N GLY A 126 12.95 -1.54 19.19
CA GLY A 126 12.85 -0.09 19.36
C GLY A 126 12.27 0.61 18.12
N ASP A 127 11.41 1.60 18.34
CA ASP A 127 10.65 2.28 17.28
C ASP A 127 11.55 2.83 16.17
N ILE A 128 12.69 3.43 16.54
CA ILE A 128 13.64 3.98 15.57
C ILE A 128 14.18 2.92 14.60
N PHE A 129 14.34 1.66 15.04
CA PHE A 129 14.78 0.57 14.18
C PHE A 129 13.65 0.14 13.24
N LEU A 130 12.41 0.05 13.72
CA LEU A 130 11.26 -0.20 12.86
C LEU A 130 11.13 0.90 11.79
N THR A 131 11.16 2.17 12.20
CA THR A 131 11.09 3.30 11.27
C THR A 131 12.19 3.21 10.22
N ALA A 132 13.44 2.97 10.63
CA ALA A 132 14.58 2.86 9.71
C ALA A 132 14.40 1.74 8.69
N ILE A 133 13.97 0.56 9.12
CA ILE A 133 13.69 -0.58 8.23
C ILE A 133 12.67 -0.18 7.16
N ILE A 134 11.56 0.41 7.57
CA ILE A 134 10.45 0.76 6.67
C ILE A 134 10.88 1.83 5.66
N ILE A 135 11.64 2.84 6.12
CA ILE A 135 12.18 3.88 5.25
C ILE A 135 13.19 3.30 4.25
N VAL A 136 14.03 2.33 4.65
CA VAL A 136 14.93 1.64 3.73
C VAL A 136 14.15 0.86 2.67
N PHE A 137 13.10 0.12 3.06
CA PHE A 137 12.24 -0.58 2.10
C PHE A 137 11.52 0.39 1.15
N PHE A 138 11.07 1.55 1.65
CA PHE A 138 10.52 2.60 0.82
C PHE A 138 11.54 3.05 -0.22
N PHE A 139 12.75 3.43 0.18
CA PHE A 139 13.77 3.93 -0.75
C PHE A 139 14.23 2.89 -1.75
N PHE A 140 14.33 1.63 -1.33
CA PHE A 140 14.64 0.52 -2.23
C PHE A 140 13.53 0.34 -3.29
N GLY A 141 12.27 0.28 -2.86
CA GLY A 141 11.13 0.21 -3.78
C GLY A 141 11.02 1.43 -4.70
N PHE A 142 11.28 2.62 -4.14
CA PHE A 142 11.32 3.88 -4.88
C PHE A 142 12.37 3.86 -5.98
N ALA A 143 13.60 3.46 -5.65
CA ALA A 143 14.67 3.34 -6.63
C ALA A 143 14.27 2.39 -7.77
N LEU A 144 13.71 1.22 -7.45
CA LEU A 144 13.22 0.27 -8.46
C LEU A 144 12.15 0.89 -9.37
N GLY A 145 11.20 1.64 -8.81
CA GLY A 145 10.10 2.26 -9.57
C GLY A 145 10.51 3.47 -10.41
N VAL A 146 11.64 4.12 -10.10
CA VAL A 146 12.18 5.21 -10.93
C VAL A 146 12.78 4.70 -12.24
N PHE A 147 13.30 3.46 -12.26
CA PHE A 147 13.86 2.86 -13.46
C PHE A 147 12.78 2.28 -14.38
N GLU A 148 13.08 2.19 -15.68
CA GLU A 148 12.13 1.72 -16.71
C GLU A 148 11.62 0.30 -16.42
N VAL A 149 12.46 -0.56 -15.84
CA VAL A 149 12.11 -1.94 -15.45
C VAL A 149 10.95 -1.97 -14.45
N GLY A 150 10.89 -0.99 -13.54
CA GLY A 150 9.84 -0.88 -12.53
C GLY A 150 8.63 -0.07 -12.99
N ARG A 151 8.63 0.52 -14.19
CA ARG A 151 7.59 1.47 -14.61
C ARG A 151 6.18 0.88 -14.56
N LEU A 152 6.00 -0.31 -15.16
CA LEU A 152 4.70 -0.98 -15.19
C LEU A 152 4.28 -1.41 -13.77
N GLY A 153 5.22 -1.98 -13.00
CA GLY A 153 5.00 -2.32 -11.61
C GLY A 153 4.57 -1.12 -10.77
N GLY A 154 5.20 0.05 -10.96
CA GLY A 154 4.84 1.28 -10.26
C GLY A 154 3.46 1.80 -10.62
N ILE A 155 3.08 1.76 -11.90
CA ILE A 155 1.71 2.08 -12.34
C ILE A 155 0.69 1.17 -11.66
N THR A 156 0.93 -0.15 -11.67
CA THR A 156 0.08 -1.13 -11.00
C THR A 156 0.00 -0.89 -9.49
N MET A 157 1.14 -0.63 -8.85
CA MET A 157 1.19 -0.37 -7.41
C MET A 157 0.48 0.94 -7.04
N ILE A 158 0.51 2.00 -7.86
CA ILE A 158 -0.28 3.23 -7.63
C ILE A 158 -1.77 2.90 -7.59
N GLY A 159 -2.28 2.12 -8.55
CA GLY A 159 -3.70 1.74 -8.59
C GLY A 159 -4.10 0.91 -7.37
N LEU A 160 -3.32 -0.13 -7.05
CA LEU A 160 -3.57 -1.01 -5.91
C LEU A 160 -3.49 -0.26 -4.58
N THR A 161 -2.36 0.41 -4.31
CA THR A 161 -2.14 1.13 -3.05
C THR A 161 -3.06 2.33 -2.90
N GLY A 162 -3.42 3.01 -3.99
CA GLY A 162 -4.43 4.06 -3.98
C GLY A 162 -5.82 3.55 -3.61
N GLY A 163 -6.22 2.38 -4.13
CA GLY A 163 -7.45 1.70 -3.72
C GLY A 163 -7.41 1.26 -2.26
N ILE A 164 -6.32 0.62 -1.83
CA ILE A 164 -6.10 0.19 -0.44
C ILE A 164 -6.17 1.38 0.52
N ALA A 165 -5.48 2.49 0.22
CA ALA A 165 -5.48 3.70 1.03
C ALA A 165 -6.89 4.32 1.15
N PHE A 166 -7.72 4.20 0.12
CA PHE A 166 -9.13 4.60 0.17
C PHE A 166 -9.93 3.68 1.11
N GLY A 167 -9.81 2.36 0.93
CA GLY A 167 -10.50 1.36 1.75
C GLY A 167 -10.12 1.42 3.23
N ILE A 168 -8.83 1.60 3.55
CA ILE A 168 -8.34 1.77 4.92
C ILE A 168 -9.05 2.95 5.58
N ARG A 169 -9.12 4.11 4.92
CA ARG A 169 -9.77 5.29 5.49
C ARG A 169 -11.23 5.05 5.82
N ILE A 170 -11.97 4.34 4.95
CA ILE A 170 -13.35 3.94 5.22
C ILE A 170 -13.43 3.10 6.51
N VAL A 171 -12.54 2.10 6.62
CA VAL A 171 -12.51 1.20 7.77
C VAL A 171 -12.15 1.92 9.08
N LEU A 172 -11.30 2.95 9.01
CA LEU A 172 -10.87 3.76 10.15
C LEU A 172 -11.92 4.80 10.61
N LEU A 173 -13.04 4.99 9.91
CA LEU A 173 -14.06 5.99 10.30
C LEU A 173 -14.75 5.67 11.63
N ARG A 174 -14.77 4.39 12.04
CA ARG A 174 -15.48 3.93 13.23
C ARG A 174 -14.52 3.40 14.29
N ALA A 175 -14.85 3.67 15.55
CA ALA A 175 -14.18 3.05 16.70
C ALA A 175 -14.39 1.52 16.69
N GLY A 176 -13.38 0.77 17.13
CA GLY A 176 -13.33 -0.70 16.99
C GLY A 176 -13.25 -1.16 15.53
N LEU A 177 -13.04 -0.21 14.60
CA LEU A 177 -13.14 -0.30 13.14
C LEU A 177 -14.58 -0.47 12.62
N LEU A 178 -14.78 -0.35 11.30
CA LEU A 178 -16.11 -0.26 10.69
C LEU A 178 -17.05 -1.41 11.10
N ILE A 179 -16.53 -2.63 11.04
CA ILE A 179 -17.17 -3.82 11.60
C ILE A 179 -16.43 -4.22 12.87
N SER A 180 -16.99 -3.84 14.02
CA SER A 180 -16.36 -3.96 15.34
C SER A 180 -16.56 -5.34 16.00
N SER A 181 -17.33 -6.25 15.38
CA SER A 181 -17.47 -7.62 15.86
C SER A 181 -16.19 -8.41 15.61
N THR A 182 -15.65 -9.04 16.65
CA THR A 182 -14.43 -9.87 16.58
C THR A 182 -14.57 -11.01 15.58
N GLN A 183 -15.78 -11.60 15.47
CA GLN A 183 -16.09 -12.68 14.52
C GLN A 183 -16.13 -12.20 13.07
N LEU A 184 -16.44 -10.92 12.85
CA LEU A 184 -16.59 -10.33 11.51
C LEU A 184 -15.44 -9.37 11.16
N TYR A 185 -14.37 -9.39 11.93
CA TYR A 185 -13.20 -8.53 11.73
C TYR A 185 -12.65 -8.62 10.31
N ALA A 186 -12.63 -9.81 9.73
CA ALA A 186 -12.14 -10.07 8.37
C ALA A 186 -12.88 -9.25 7.30
N ILE A 187 -14.13 -8.83 7.55
CA ILE A 187 -14.90 -7.99 6.62
C ILE A 187 -14.22 -6.63 6.40
N ASN A 188 -13.55 -6.07 7.42
CA ASN A 188 -12.77 -4.85 7.26
C ASN A 188 -11.68 -5.03 6.19
N TRP A 189 -10.98 -6.17 6.21
CA TRP A 189 -9.98 -6.52 5.20
C TRP A 189 -10.58 -6.81 3.83
N VAL A 190 -11.78 -7.41 3.76
CA VAL A 190 -12.52 -7.58 2.51
C VAL A 190 -12.82 -6.22 1.88
N ILE A 191 -13.25 -5.22 2.65
CA ILE A 191 -13.48 -3.86 2.14
C ILE A 191 -12.17 -3.27 1.57
N VAL A 192 -11.07 -3.35 2.32
CA VAL A 192 -9.75 -2.86 1.87
C VAL A 192 -9.30 -3.58 0.59
N ALA A 193 -9.46 -4.90 0.53
CA ALA A 193 -9.08 -5.71 -0.62
C ALA A 193 -9.94 -5.40 -1.86
N ILE A 194 -11.26 -5.20 -1.69
CA ILE A 194 -12.15 -4.79 -2.79
C ILE A 194 -11.75 -3.42 -3.31
N CYS A 195 -11.51 -2.44 -2.45
CA CYS A 195 -11.07 -1.11 -2.89
C CYS A 195 -9.71 -1.17 -3.60
N GLY A 196 -8.75 -1.94 -3.08
CA GLY A 196 -7.45 -2.19 -3.71
C GLY A 196 -7.57 -2.84 -5.09
N GLY A 197 -8.30 -3.95 -5.16
CA GLY A 197 -8.55 -4.69 -6.40
C GLY A 197 -9.27 -3.84 -7.44
N ALA A 198 -10.29 -3.08 -7.04
CA ALA A 198 -10.98 -2.14 -7.93
C ALA A 198 -10.03 -1.06 -8.47
N GLY A 199 -9.17 -0.49 -7.61
CA GLY A 199 -8.16 0.49 -8.02
C GLY A 199 -7.14 -0.08 -9.01
N GLY A 200 -6.69 -1.32 -8.80
CA GLY A 200 -5.81 -2.04 -9.73
C GLY A 200 -6.48 -2.39 -11.06
N LEU A 201 -7.70 -2.96 -11.01
CA LEU A 201 -8.47 -3.35 -12.20
C LEU A 201 -8.88 -2.14 -13.05
N ALA A 202 -9.19 -1.01 -12.41
CA ALA A 202 -9.50 0.23 -13.13
C ALA A 202 -8.34 0.70 -14.02
N LEU A 203 -7.10 0.27 -13.78
CA LEU A 203 -5.98 0.57 -14.67
C LEU A 203 -6.13 -0.06 -16.07
N ILE A 204 -6.84 -1.18 -16.19
CA ILE A 204 -7.02 -1.90 -17.47
C ILE A 204 -7.93 -1.10 -18.39
N TRP A 205 -9.07 -0.62 -17.88
CA TRP A 205 -10.07 0.07 -18.70
C TRP A 205 -9.94 1.59 -18.66
N PHE A 206 -9.43 2.15 -17.56
CA PHE A 206 -9.44 3.59 -17.29
C PHE A 206 -8.09 4.07 -16.73
N GLN A 207 -6.99 3.62 -17.33
CA GLN A 207 -5.61 3.84 -16.83
C GLN A 207 -5.36 5.26 -16.31
N ARG A 208 -5.70 6.28 -17.10
CA ARG A 208 -5.46 7.68 -16.71
C ARG A 208 -6.24 8.07 -15.45
N TYR A 209 -7.54 7.76 -15.39
CA TYR A 209 -8.38 8.13 -14.26
C TYR A 209 -8.00 7.33 -13.01
N ALA A 210 -7.68 6.05 -13.17
CA ALA A 210 -7.18 5.19 -12.10
C ALA A 210 -5.84 5.71 -11.54
N LEU A 211 -4.92 6.18 -12.39
CA LEU A 211 -3.67 6.81 -11.95
C LEU A 211 -3.90 8.12 -11.21
N LEU A 212 -4.75 9.01 -11.73
CA LEU A 212 -5.10 10.28 -11.07
C LEU A 212 -5.73 10.03 -9.70
N PHE A 213 -6.71 9.12 -9.64
CA PHE A 213 -7.35 8.70 -8.39
C PHE A 213 -6.33 8.09 -7.43
N GLY A 214 -5.48 7.17 -7.91
CA GLY A 214 -4.47 6.51 -7.09
C GLY A 214 -3.46 7.51 -6.49
N CYS A 215 -2.96 8.44 -7.31
CA CYS A 215 -2.05 9.50 -6.84
C CYS A 215 -2.71 10.39 -5.78
N ALA A 216 -3.93 10.88 -6.06
CA ALA A 216 -4.68 11.71 -5.11
C ALA A 216 -5.00 10.92 -3.82
N SER A 217 -5.36 9.65 -3.94
CA SER A 217 -5.71 8.78 -2.81
C SER A 217 -4.51 8.51 -1.90
N ILE A 218 -3.36 8.10 -2.45
CA ILE A 218 -2.11 7.91 -1.70
C ILE A 218 -1.69 9.23 -1.06
N GLY A 219 -1.69 10.32 -1.83
CA GLY A 219 -1.24 11.63 -1.37
C GLY A 219 -2.08 12.18 -0.21
N THR A 220 -3.40 12.13 -0.35
CA THR A 220 -4.33 12.57 0.71
C THR A 220 -4.28 11.66 1.94
N PHE A 221 -4.07 10.35 1.76
CA PHE A 221 -3.88 9.43 2.88
C PHE A 221 -2.64 9.78 3.70
N LEU A 222 -1.47 9.92 3.05
CA LEU A 222 -0.23 10.26 3.73
C LEU A 222 -0.27 11.67 4.33
N THR A 223 -0.85 12.63 3.61
CA THR A 223 -1.03 13.99 4.15
C THR A 223 -1.91 13.98 5.40
N ALA A 224 -3.03 13.26 5.36
CA ALA A 224 -3.92 13.12 6.51
C ALA A 224 -3.23 12.40 7.68
N LEU A 225 -2.45 11.35 7.40
CA LEU A 225 -1.66 10.64 8.42
C LEU A 225 -0.66 11.58 9.11
N GLY A 226 0.09 12.38 8.34
CA GLY A 226 1.04 13.35 8.89
C GLY A 226 0.36 14.43 9.73
N LEU A 227 -0.77 14.96 9.27
CA LEU A 227 -1.56 15.95 10.04
C LEU A 227 -2.18 15.34 11.29
N ASP A 228 -2.66 14.09 11.21
CA ASP A 228 -3.23 13.39 12.34
C ASP A 228 -2.18 13.07 13.41
N LEU A 229 -0.96 12.68 13.02
CA LEU A 229 0.18 12.54 13.94
C LEU A 229 0.53 13.87 14.65
N ILE A 230 0.30 15.03 14.01
CA ILE A 230 0.48 16.33 14.67
C ILE A 230 -0.66 16.62 15.66
N MET A 231 -1.92 16.32 15.30
CA MET A 231 -3.10 16.74 16.04
C MET A 231 -3.57 15.78 17.12
N ALA A 232 -3.47 14.49 16.83
CA ALA A 232 -3.94 13.36 17.63
C ALA A 232 -2.80 12.40 18.01
N LYS A 233 -1.55 12.69 17.60
CA LYS A 233 -0.37 11.88 17.91
C LYS A 233 -0.63 10.42 17.48
N GLN A 234 -0.25 9.45 18.31
CA GLN A 234 -0.40 8.04 18.00
C GLN A 234 -1.81 7.50 18.26
N ASP A 235 -2.72 8.28 18.86
CA ASP A 235 -4.08 7.84 19.23
C ASP A 235 -5.09 7.85 18.06
N GLY A 236 -4.72 8.49 16.94
CA GLY A 236 -5.58 8.64 15.77
C GLY A 236 -5.38 7.53 14.71
N MET A 237 -5.02 7.93 13.49
CA MET A 237 -4.80 7.05 12.35
C MET A 237 -3.74 5.99 12.63
N SER A 238 -2.66 6.31 13.38
CA SER A 238 -1.63 5.33 13.72
C SER A 238 -2.18 4.17 14.55
N ALA A 239 -2.90 4.46 15.64
CA ALA A 239 -3.61 3.44 16.42
C ALA A 239 -4.60 2.64 15.56
N GLY A 240 -5.37 3.32 14.70
CA GLY A 240 -6.28 2.67 13.78
C GLY A 240 -5.59 1.69 12.82
N LEU A 241 -4.45 2.09 12.25
CA LEU A 241 -3.62 1.25 11.38
C LEU A 241 -3.05 0.06 12.15
N ARG A 242 -2.54 0.28 13.37
CA ARG A 242 -2.06 -0.80 14.24
C ARG A 242 -3.18 -1.80 14.52
N VAL A 243 -4.36 -1.33 14.92
CA VAL A 243 -5.53 -2.20 15.16
C VAL A 243 -6.02 -2.88 13.88
N LEU A 244 -5.73 -2.37 12.68
CA LEU A 244 -6.09 -3.02 11.42
C LEU A 244 -5.06 -4.08 10.96
N PHE A 245 -3.76 -3.82 11.15
CA PHE A 245 -2.69 -4.65 10.60
C PHE A 245 -2.02 -5.59 11.62
N ASP A 246 -2.00 -5.22 12.90
CA ASP A 246 -1.34 -6.02 13.93
C ASP A 246 -2.26 -7.17 14.35
N ARG A 247 -1.85 -8.40 14.00
CA ARG A 247 -2.48 -9.66 14.39
C ARG A 247 -1.54 -10.51 15.25
N ASN A 248 -0.46 -9.94 15.78
CA ASN A 248 0.56 -10.63 16.54
C ASN A 248 0.01 -11.14 17.89
N GLY A 249 0.33 -12.40 18.23
CA GLY A 249 -0.08 -13.03 19.49
C GLY A 249 0.56 -12.40 20.74
N SER A 250 1.76 -11.84 20.60
CA SER A 250 2.47 -11.15 21.68
C SER A 250 1.90 -9.76 21.99
N HIS A 251 0.99 -9.24 21.15
CA HIS A 251 0.41 -7.90 21.29
C HIS A 251 -1.08 -7.91 21.68
N ILE A 252 -1.64 -9.08 21.98
CA ILE A 252 -3.08 -9.26 22.26
C ILE A 252 -3.54 -8.38 23.42
N ALA A 253 -2.82 -8.40 24.54
CA ALA A 253 -3.19 -7.63 25.73
C ALA A 253 -3.25 -6.12 25.44
N PHE A 254 -2.28 -5.61 24.68
CA PHE A 254 -2.27 -4.20 24.27
C PHE A 254 -3.46 -3.85 23.37
N LEU A 255 -3.71 -4.67 22.35
CA LEU A 255 -4.80 -4.42 21.40
C LEU A 255 -6.19 -4.48 22.06
N LEU A 256 -6.38 -5.35 23.05
CA LEU A 256 -7.64 -5.45 23.79
C LEU A 256 -7.86 -4.29 24.77
N THR A 257 -6.79 -3.76 25.37
CA THR A 257 -6.87 -2.68 26.35
C THR A 257 -6.99 -1.30 25.73
N HIS A 258 -6.20 -1.03 24.69
CA HIS A 258 -6.11 0.30 24.10
C HIS A 258 -7.12 0.48 22.97
N GLY A 259 -7.36 -0.57 22.17
CA GLY A 259 -8.31 -0.54 21.06
C GLY A 259 -8.10 0.64 20.11
N TYR A 260 -9.14 0.97 19.33
CA TYR A 260 -9.16 2.17 18.49
C TYR A 260 -10.46 2.94 18.73
N THR A 261 -10.36 4.15 19.26
CA THR A 261 -11.53 4.97 19.65
C THR A 261 -11.92 6.01 18.59
N ALA A 262 -11.16 6.11 17.50
CA ALA A 262 -11.35 7.05 16.39
C ALA A 262 -11.68 8.48 16.90
N PRO A 263 -10.69 9.26 17.37
CA PRO A 263 -10.91 10.62 17.85
C PRO A 263 -11.70 11.48 16.85
N ILE A 264 -12.53 12.41 17.32
CA ILE A 264 -13.37 13.26 16.43
C ILE A 264 -12.50 13.98 15.39
N ARG A 265 -11.33 14.48 15.80
CA ARG A 265 -10.36 15.15 14.91
C ARG A 265 -9.90 14.22 13.78
N THR A 266 -9.54 12.98 14.12
CA THR A 266 -9.17 11.93 13.17
C THR A 266 -10.32 11.61 12.22
N ARG A 267 -11.56 11.48 12.70
CA ARG A 267 -12.72 11.24 11.81
C ARG A 267 -12.94 12.37 10.82
N VAL A 268 -12.84 13.62 11.27
CA VAL A 268 -12.94 14.79 10.39
C VAL A 268 -11.84 14.77 9.33
N LEU A 269 -10.58 14.48 9.72
CA LEU A 269 -9.48 14.34 8.77
C LEU A 269 -9.69 13.20 7.77
N LEU A 270 -10.17 12.04 8.22
CA LEU A 270 -10.47 10.90 7.35
C LEU A 270 -11.55 11.26 6.32
N ILE A 271 -12.67 11.83 6.75
CA ILE A 271 -13.77 12.26 5.85
C ILE A 271 -13.28 13.33 4.88
N ALA A 272 -12.57 14.35 5.37
CA ALA A 272 -12.03 15.40 4.52
C ALA A 272 -11.04 14.83 3.49
N SER A 273 -10.14 13.94 3.91
CA SER A 273 -9.18 13.31 3.00
C SER A 273 -9.85 12.45 1.93
N LEU A 274 -10.94 11.74 2.25
CA LEU A 274 -11.74 10.96 1.30
C LEU A 274 -12.44 11.86 0.29
N ALA A 275 -13.06 12.96 0.75
CA ALA A 275 -13.72 13.93 -0.11
C ALA A 275 -12.73 14.66 -1.04
N LEU A 276 -11.49 14.88 -0.57
CA LEU A 276 -10.44 15.50 -1.38
C LEU A 276 -9.92 14.60 -2.51
N VAL A 277 -10.07 13.27 -2.45
CA VAL A 277 -9.58 12.37 -3.51
C VAL A 277 -10.14 12.73 -4.89
N PRO A 278 -11.48 12.75 -5.12
CA PRO A 278 -12.01 13.09 -6.44
C PRO A 278 -11.74 14.54 -6.83
N ILE A 279 -11.74 15.48 -5.87
CA ILE A 279 -11.48 16.91 -6.12
C ILE A 279 -10.05 17.10 -6.64
N LEU A 280 -9.06 16.51 -5.97
CA LEU A 280 -7.66 16.61 -6.34
C LEU A 280 -7.33 15.78 -7.57
N ALA A 281 -7.95 14.61 -7.77
CA ALA A 281 -7.82 13.86 -9.01
C ALA A 281 -8.33 14.67 -10.21
N TYR A 282 -9.45 15.37 -10.07
CA TYR A 282 -9.98 16.27 -11.10
C TYR A 282 -9.08 17.50 -11.30
N ALA A 283 -8.58 18.11 -10.23
CA ALA A 283 -7.63 19.22 -10.33
C ALA A 283 -6.35 18.80 -11.08
N GLN A 284 -5.77 17.65 -10.72
CA GLN A 284 -4.62 17.08 -11.43
C GLN A 284 -4.93 16.81 -12.91
N HIS A 285 -6.12 16.29 -13.23
CA HIS A 285 -6.56 16.11 -14.61
C HIS A 285 -6.57 17.44 -15.38
N ARG A 286 -7.10 18.50 -14.77
CA ARG A 286 -7.28 19.81 -15.40
C ARG A 286 -5.97 20.57 -15.59
N PHE A 287 -5.07 20.51 -14.60
CA PHE A 287 -3.78 21.19 -14.63
C PHE A 287 -2.71 20.42 -15.41
N PHE A 288 -2.84 19.09 -15.51
CA PHE A 288 -1.88 18.23 -16.21
C PHE A 288 -2.60 17.37 -17.26
N PRO A 289 -3.03 17.95 -18.40
CA PRO A 289 -3.83 17.25 -19.42
C PRO A 289 -3.02 16.26 -20.27
N HIS A 290 -1.68 16.31 -20.21
CA HIS A 290 -0.82 15.39 -20.95
C HIS A 290 -0.91 13.95 -20.40
N PRO A 291 -0.71 12.92 -21.25
CA PRO A 291 -0.69 11.54 -20.80
C PRO A 291 0.47 11.29 -19.82
N PHE A 292 0.38 10.20 -19.04
CA PHE A 292 1.41 9.81 -18.08
C PHE A 292 2.72 9.34 -18.72
N THR A 293 2.78 9.27 -20.06
CA THR A 293 3.99 8.96 -20.83
C THR A 293 4.63 10.23 -21.39
N ARG A 294 5.95 10.22 -21.50
CA ARG A 294 6.72 11.25 -22.22
C ARG A 294 7.25 10.76 -23.57
N ARG A 295 6.75 9.62 -24.07
CA ARG A 295 7.06 9.21 -25.43
C ARG A 295 6.56 10.30 -26.39
N PRO A 296 7.40 10.73 -27.35
CA PRO A 296 6.93 11.61 -28.40
C PRO A 296 5.72 10.94 -29.07
N VAL A 297 4.70 11.73 -29.39
CA VAL A 297 3.63 11.26 -30.26
C VAL A 297 4.27 11.05 -31.62
N GLU A 298 4.32 9.79 -32.08
CA GLU A 298 4.81 9.47 -33.42
C GLU A 298 4.03 10.29 -34.44
N SER A 299 4.73 10.87 -35.42
CA SER A 299 4.07 11.72 -36.40
C SER A 299 3.20 10.87 -37.33
N ASP A 300 2.03 11.36 -37.73
CA ASP A 300 1.15 10.64 -38.67
C ASP A 300 1.87 10.26 -39.99
N ALA A 301 2.94 10.99 -40.34
CA ALA A 301 3.80 10.71 -41.48
C ALA A 301 4.70 9.46 -41.29
N GLU A 302 5.12 9.17 -40.06
CA GLU A 302 5.89 7.95 -39.74
C GLU A 302 4.97 6.71 -39.72
N LEU A 303 3.71 6.85 -39.28
CA LEU A 303 2.72 5.77 -39.29
C LEU A 303 2.23 5.41 -40.70
N ALA A 304 2.34 6.33 -41.66
CA ALA A 304 1.92 6.12 -43.05
C ALA A 304 2.90 5.27 -43.89
N ILE A 305 4.14 5.06 -43.42
CA ILE A 305 5.21 4.41 -44.20
C ILE A 305 5.18 2.87 -44.07
N ASP A 306 4.58 2.33 -43.00
CA ASP A 306 4.70 0.91 -42.63
C ASP A 306 3.47 0.04 -42.95
N TYR A 307 2.65 0.39 -43.95
CA TYR A 307 1.69 -0.57 -44.53
C TYR A 307 2.27 -1.22 -45.80
N PRO A 308 3.07 -2.30 -45.70
CA PRO A 308 3.29 -3.16 -46.85
C PRO A 308 1.94 -3.80 -47.22
N PRO A 309 1.47 -3.69 -48.46
CA PRO A 309 0.36 -4.50 -48.91
C PRO A 309 0.83 -5.96 -48.86
N GLU A 310 0.07 -6.81 -48.17
CA GLU A 310 0.27 -8.27 -48.07
C GLU A 310 1.31 -8.76 -47.04
N VAL A 311 0.86 -9.01 -45.81
CA VAL A 311 1.46 -10.05 -44.94
C VAL A 311 0.36 -10.95 -44.41
N VAL A 312 0.42 -12.22 -44.80
CA VAL A 312 -0.46 -13.31 -44.37
C VAL A 312 -0.29 -13.54 -42.86
N GLU A 313 -1.36 -13.31 -42.08
CA GLU A 313 -1.41 -13.55 -40.64
C GLU A 313 -1.10 -15.02 -40.31
N THR A 314 0.00 -15.28 -39.59
CA THR A 314 0.14 -16.51 -38.81
C THR A 314 -0.15 -16.18 -37.35
N LYS A 315 -1.42 -16.29 -36.95
CA LYS A 315 -1.89 -16.07 -35.58
C LYS A 315 -1.27 -17.06 -34.60
N ARG A 316 -0.34 -16.57 -33.79
CA ARG A 316 -0.10 -17.07 -32.43
C ARG A 316 -0.23 -15.91 -31.44
N SER A 317 -1.45 -15.36 -31.33
CA SER A 317 -1.80 -14.54 -30.17
C SER A 317 -1.98 -15.48 -28.98
N THR A 318 -1.31 -15.17 -27.86
CA THR A 318 -1.62 -15.82 -26.59
C THR A 318 -2.77 -15.06 -25.95
N PHE A 319 -3.64 -15.75 -25.22
CA PHE A 319 -4.80 -15.15 -24.52
C PHE A 319 -4.44 -13.91 -23.70
N LEU A 320 -3.23 -13.85 -23.13
CA LEU A 320 -2.72 -12.70 -22.37
C LEU A 320 -2.39 -11.47 -23.25
N MET A 321 -1.97 -11.68 -24.50
CA MET A 321 -1.80 -10.59 -25.47
C MET A 321 -3.16 -10.08 -25.96
N ASP A 322 -4.11 -10.96 -26.26
CA ASP A 322 -5.46 -10.54 -26.68
C ASP A 322 -6.25 -9.85 -25.56
N LEU A 323 -6.03 -10.20 -24.29
CA LEU A 323 -6.64 -9.48 -23.17
C LEU A 323 -6.09 -8.05 -23.03
N TRP A 324 -4.85 -7.81 -23.44
CA TRP A 324 -4.19 -6.51 -23.40
C TRP A 324 -4.46 -5.69 -24.68
N ASP A 325 -4.47 -6.33 -25.85
CA ASP A 325 -4.76 -5.70 -27.15
C ASP A 325 -6.25 -5.60 -27.47
N GLY A 326 -7.13 -6.27 -26.72
CA GLY A 326 -8.59 -6.12 -26.81
C GLY A 326 -9.07 -4.69 -26.49
N ALA A 327 -8.23 -3.87 -25.86
CA ALA A 327 -8.45 -2.43 -25.67
C ALA A 327 -8.16 -1.58 -26.93
N ARG A 328 -7.56 -2.16 -27.99
CA ARG A 328 -7.20 -1.47 -29.25
C ARG A 328 -8.19 -1.67 -30.39
N HIS A 329 -9.13 -2.62 -30.29
CA HIS A 329 -10.00 -2.97 -31.42
C HIS A 329 -11.30 -2.15 -31.50
N LYS A 330 -11.16 -0.85 -31.81
CA LYS A 330 -12.18 -0.10 -32.57
C LYS A 330 -11.48 0.59 -33.74
N PRO A 331 -11.63 0.09 -34.99
CA PRO A 331 -10.87 0.58 -36.14
C PRO A 331 -11.10 2.06 -36.47
N ASP A 332 -12.25 2.64 -36.09
CA ASP A 332 -12.62 4.02 -36.47
C ASP A 332 -12.75 4.99 -35.29
N SER A 333 -12.32 4.60 -34.09
CA SER A 333 -12.17 5.56 -32.99
C SER A 333 -10.70 5.59 -32.58
N VAL A 334 -9.94 6.52 -33.14
CA VAL A 334 -8.63 6.91 -32.62
C VAL A 334 -8.86 7.40 -31.18
N ASN A 335 -8.76 6.46 -30.25
CA ASN A 335 -9.01 6.70 -28.86
C ASN A 335 -7.78 7.45 -28.35
N ARG A 336 -7.95 8.76 -28.08
CA ARG A 336 -6.90 9.69 -27.59
C ARG A 336 -6.29 9.31 -26.23
N PHE A 337 -6.51 8.08 -25.78
CA PHE A 337 -6.19 7.54 -24.47
C PHE A 337 -5.42 6.21 -24.53
N SER A 338 -5.06 5.67 -25.70
CA SER A 338 -4.17 4.51 -25.76
C SER A 338 -2.69 4.94 -25.85
N VAL A 339 -1.99 4.76 -24.73
CA VAL A 339 -0.53 4.60 -24.65
C VAL A 339 -0.26 3.16 -24.28
#